data_AF-A0A4C1UYK2-F1
#
_entry.id   AF-A0A4C1UYK2-F1
#
_cell.length_a   1.000
_cell.length_b   1.000
_cell.length_c   1.000
_cell.angle_alpha   90.00
_cell.angle_beta   90.00
_cell.angle_gamma   90.00
#
_symmetry.space_group_name_H-M   'P 1'
#
loop_
_entity.id
_entity.type
_entity.pdbx_description
1 polymer ?
#
loop_
_entity_poly.entity_id
_entity_poly.type
_entity_poly.pdbx_seq_one_letter_code
_entity_poly.pdbx_strand_id
1 'polypeptide(L)'
;MALAEKKNDYTPGTEADRRLLAFETWHDYLDDFIEVADLRNLRSLISARTIAALGYRSSGETLQEKEFYARRAVINEIVYPTLTPYVLASEGAQPRDPLARELAMRERSNRIGNLQTIIFVRHFTKSGFEISGYIDYAHRLITEDWTPFFRINKQLWPAAKDLGYFHWRHGTVRSNITRNYKVQP
;
A
#
# COMPACT_ATOMS: atom_id res chain seq x y z
N MET A 1 -14.69 -12.63 -26.37
CA MET A 1 -14.92 -11.77 -25.20
C MET A 1 -13.82 -10.75 -25.17
N ALA A 2 -14.16 -9.48 -25.39
CA ALA A 2 -13.21 -8.38 -25.46
C ALA A 2 -12.62 -8.14 -24.06
N LEU A 3 -11.29 -8.18 -23.96
CA LEU A 3 -10.55 -7.73 -22.80
C LEU A 3 -10.82 -6.24 -22.67
N ALA A 4 -11.62 -5.84 -21.68
CA ALA A 4 -11.86 -4.43 -21.40
C ALA A 4 -10.51 -3.81 -21.01
N GLU A 5 -9.91 -3.08 -21.95
CA GLU A 5 -8.85 -2.12 -21.66
C GLU A 5 -9.43 -1.13 -20.65
N LYS A 6 -9.14 -1.36 -19.37
CA LYS A 6 -9.25 -0.32 -18.36
C LYS A 6 -8.26 0.76 -18.80
N LYS A 7 -8.75 1.77 -19.52
CA LYS A 7 -8.04 3.04 -19.63
C LYS A 7 -7.77 3.46 -18.20
N ASN A 8 -6.51 3.38 -17.80
CA ASN A 8 -6.04 4.07 -16.61
C ASN A 8 -6.21 5.55 -16.95
N ASP A 9 -7.36 6.12 -16.60
CA ASP A 9 -7.58 7.56 -16.69
C ASP A 9 -6.69 8.19 -15.63
N TYR A 10 -5.44 8.44 -16.03
CA TYR A 10 -4.49 9.21 -15.26
C TYR A 10 -5.05 10.62 -15.06
N THR A 11 -5.02 11.12 -13.83
CA THR A 11 -5.42 12.50 -13.57
C THR A 11 -4.48 13.44 -14.34
N PRO A 12 -4.91 14.64 -14.76
CA PRO A 12 -4.06 15.57 -15.51
C PRO A 12 -2.71 15.88 -14.83
N GLY A 13 -2.64 15.76 -13.50
CA GLY A 13 -1.40 15.90 -12.73
C GLY A 13 -0.39 14.77 -12.93
N THR A 14 -0.83 13.55 -13.25
CA THR A 14 0.07 12.38 -13.38
C THR A 14 0.96 12.47 -14.62
N GLU A 15 0.46 13.02 -15.73
CA GLU A 15 1.27 13.22 -16.94
C GLU A 15 2.25 14.39 -16.79
N ALA A 16 1.86 15.45 -16.08
CA ALA A 16 2.75 16.58 -15.77
C ALA A 16 3.91 16.14 -14.85
N ASP A 17 3.61 15.30 -13.85
CA ASP A 17 4.60 14.76 -12.91
C ASP A 17 5.53 13.72 -13.57
N ARG A 18 5.25 13.25 -14.80
CA ARG A 18 6.12 12.32 -15.55
C ARG A 18 7.52 12.88 -15.78
N ARG A 19 7.66 14.20 -15.94
CA ARG A 19 8.95 14.89 -16.07
C ARG A 19 9.85 14.65 -14.85
N LEU A 20 9.27 14.42 -13.66
CA LEU A 20 10.04 14.20 -12.44
C LEU A 20 10.91 12.94 -12.50
N LEU A 21 10.59 11.97 -13.36
CA LEU A 21 11.42 10.78 -13.56
C LEU A 21 12.77 11.07 -14.21
N ALA A 22 12.90 12.19 -14.94
CA ALA A 22 14.16 12.58 -15.57
C ALA A 22 15.22 13.04 -14.55
N PHE A 23 14.81 13.41 -13.34
CA PHE A 23 15.68 13.90 -12.28
C PHE A 23 15.98 12.80 -11.27
N GLU A 24 17.24 12.56 -10.95
CA GLU A 24 17.65 11.54 -9.98
C GLU A 24 17.49 12.02 -8.54
N THR A 25 17.81 13.29 -8.29
CA THR A 25 17.71 13.91 -6.98
C THR A 25 16.88 15.19 -7.03
N TRP A 26 16.41 15.63 -5.87
CA TRP A 26 15.72 16.91 -5.75
C TRP A 26 16.60 18.10 -6.18
N HIS A 27 17.93 18.00 -6.00
CA HIS A 27 18.85 19.03 -6.43
C HIS A 27 18.98 19.11 -7.95
N ASP A 28 18.94 17.99 -8.66
CA ASP A 28 18.96 17.98 -10.14
C ASP A 28 17.69 18.61 -10.70
N TYR A 29 16.56 18.40 -10.02
CA TYR A 29 15.31 19.09 -10.32
C TYR A 29 15.44 20.61 -10.12
N LEU A 30 16.11 21.06 -9.06
CA LEU A 30 16.35 22.50 -8.85
C LEU A 30 17.31 23.11 -9.87
N ASP A 31 18.31 22.36 -10.31
CA ASP A 31 19.30 22.83 -11.29
C ASP A 31 18.66 23.19 -12.63
N ASP A 32 17.56 22.54 -13.00
CA ASP A 32 16.75 22.85 -14.19
C ASP A 32 16.14 24.26 -14.16
N PHE A 33 16.02 24.87 -12.96
CA PHE A 33 15.54 26.25 -12.78
C PHE A 33 16.68 27.28 -12.66
N ILE A 34 17.95 26.87 -12.69
CA ILE A 34 19.10 27.75 -12.51
C ILE A 34 19.64 28.19 -13.87
N GLU A 35 19.71 29.51 -14.09
CA GLU A 35 20.32 30.06 -15.30
C GLU A 35 21.79 30.42 -15.11
N VAL A 36 22.52 30.57 -16.22
CA VAL A 36 23.92 31.03 -16.22
C VAL A 36 24.07 32.41 -15.55
N ALA A 37 23.07 33.28 -15.65
CA ALA A 37 23.06 34.58 -14.99
C ALA A 37 23.11 34.44 -13.45
N ASP A 38 22.50 33.39 -12.90
CA ASP A 38 22.40 33.17 -11.45
C ASP A 38 23.74 32.74 -10.90
N LEU A 39 24.42 31.86 -11.62
CA LEU A 39 25.78 31.46 -11.31
C LEU A 39 26.75 32.64 -11.43
N ARG A 40 26.57 33.54 -12.40
CA ARG A 40 27.40 34.75 -12.54
C ARG A 40 27.21 35.74 -11.39
N ASN A 41 25.96 35.94 -10.95
CA ASN A 41 25.62 36.90 -9.91
C ASN A 41 25.90 36.35 -8.50
N LEU A 42 25.45 35.13 -8.21
CA LEU A 42 25.56 34.51 -6.88
C LEU A 42 26.91 33.82 -6.67
N ARG A 43 27.60 33.43 -7.75
CA ARG A 43 28.90 32.73 -7.73
C ARG A 43 28.92 31.45 -6.88
N SER A 44 27.75 30.92 -6.56
CA SER A 44 27.55 29.76 -5.70
C SER A 44 26.33 28.98 -6.15
N LEU A 45 26.55 27.71 -6.53
CA LEU A 45 25.47 26.80 -6.92
C LEU A 45 24.50 26.53 -5.77
N ILE A 46 25.02 26.44 -4.54
CA ILE A 46 24.20 26.21 -3.34
C ILE A 46 23.23 27.37 -3.14
N SER A 47 23.71 28.61 -3.25
CA SER A 47 22.87 29.80 -3.10
C SER A 47 21.82 29.91 -4.21
N ALA A 48 22.18 29.53 -5.45
CA ALA A 48 21.25 29.48 -6.58
C ALA A 48 20.14 28.44 -6.36
N ARG A 49 20.49 27.24 -5.88
CA ARG A 49 19.51 26.19 -5.50
C ARG A 49 18.58 26.65 -4.38
N THR A 50 19.09 27.32 -3.36
CA THR A 50 18.25 27.87 -2.28
C THR A 50 17.22 28.85 -2.82
N ILE A 51 17.62 29.75 -3.73
CA ILE A 51 16.70 30.72 -4.33
C ILE A 51 15.68 30.04 -5.25
N ALA A 52 16.11 29.03 -6.02
CA ALA A 52 15.22 28.21 -6.84
C ALA A 52 14.17 27.48 -5.98
N ALA A 53 14.59 26.87 -4.87
CA ALA A 53 13.70 26.16 -3.93
C ALA A 53 12.67 27.08 -3.24
N LEU A 54 12.96 28.37 -3.12
CA LEU A 54 12.03 29.37 -2.59
C LEU A 54 11.00 29.85 -3.63
N GLY A 55 11.10 29.40 -4.89
CA GLY A 55 10.10 29.68 -5.92
C GLY A 55 10.11 31.12 -6.45
N TYR A 56 11.12 31.94 -6.15
CA TYR A 56 11.18 33.35 -6.60
C TYR A 56 11.33 33.52 -8.13
N ARG A 57 11.64 32.43 -8.85
CA ARG A 57 11.92 32.40 -10.29
C ARG A 57 10.82 31.71 -11.10
N SER A 58 10.24 30.65 -10.56
CA SER A 58 9.16 29.91 -11.19
C SER A 58 7.83 30.64 -11.02
N SER A 59 6.94 30.54 -12.00
CA SER A 59 5.59 31.14 -11.97
C SER A 59 4.64 30.51 -10.93
N GLY A 60 5.19 29.82 -9.93
CA GLY A 60 4.49 29.04 -8.90
C GLY A 60 5.49 28.43 -7.89
N GLU A 61 4.96 27.79 -6.85
CA GLU A 61 5.74 27.12 -5.82
C GLU A 61 6.49 25.90 -6.40
N THR A 62 7.81 25.86 -6.26
CA THR A 62 8.62 24.66 -6.52
C THR A 62 8.30 23.56 -5.52
N LEU A 63 8.37 22.30 -5.94
CA LEU A 63 8.12 21.18 -5.04
C LEU A 63 9.12 21.15 -3.90
N GLN A 64 8.62 20.97 -2.68
CA GLN A 64 9.48 20.67 -1.53
C GLN A 64 10.14 19.31 -1.73
N GLU A 65 11.31 19.10 -1.11
CA GLU A 65 12.07 17.86 -1.24
C GLU A 65 11.23 16.60 -0.96
N LYS A 66 10.45 16.63 0.14
CA LYS A 66 9.56 15.52 0.51
C LYS A 66 8.48 15.26 -0.54
N GLU A 67 7.92 16.32 -1.13
CA GLU A 67 6.87 16.22 -2.13
C GLU A 67 7.41 15.72 -3.47
N PHE A 68 8.61 16.17 -3.85
CA PHE A 68 9.31 15.68 -5.04
C PHE A 68 9.50 14.16 -4.99
N TYR A 69 10.07 13.64 -3.89
CA TYR A 69 10.25 12.19 -3.76
C TYR A 69 8.92 11.44 -3.67
N ALA A 70 7.91 11.98 -2.98
CA ALA A 70 6.60 11.36 -2.90
C ALA A 70 5.93 11.24 -4.28
N ARG A 71 5.91 12.33 -5.07
CA ARG A 71 5.32 12.32 -6.41
C ARG A 71 6.12 11.45 -7.37
N ARG A 72 7.45 11.57 -7.35
CA ARG A 72 8.34 10.74 -8.19
C ARG A 72 8.18 9.26 -7.90
N ALA A 73 8.00 8.85 -6.63
CA ALA A 73 7.75 7.46 -6.27
C ALA A 73 6.42 6.95 -6.86
N VAL A 74 5.33 7.73 -6.73
CA VAL A 74 4.03 7.38 -7.32
C VAL A 74 4.13 7.21 -8.84
N ILE A 75 4.78 8.14 -9.53
CA ILE A 75 4.97 8.05 -10.98
C ILE A 75 5.87 6.88 -11.37
N ASN A 76 6.92 6.60 -10.60
CA ASN A 76 7.81 5.48 -10.85
C ASN A 76 7.06 4.14 -10.78
N GLU A 77 6.23 3.95 -9.76
CA GLU A 77 5.37 2.76 -9.63
C GLU A 77 4.37 2.63 -10.78
N ILE A 78 3.87 3.75 -11.33
CA ILE A 78 2.94 3.75 -12.46
C ILE A 78 3.65 3.39 -13.78
N VAL A 79 4.81 3.98 -14.04
CA VAL A 79 5.55 3.83 -15.31
C VAL A 79 6.30 2.50 -15.36
N TYR A 80 6.85 2.09 -14.22
CA TYR A 80 7.60 0.84 -14.06
C TYR A 80 6.93 -0.03 -13.00
N PRO A 81 5.73 -0.57 -13.29
CA PRO A 81 5.03 -1.42 -12.33
C PRO A 81 5.85 -2.67 -12.06
N THR A 82 6.14 -2.91 -10.79
CA THR A 82 6.78 -4.16 -10.35
C THR A 82 5.78 -5.29 -10.60
N LEU A 83 6.01 -6.08 -11.64
CA LEU A 83 5.24 -7.28 -11.95
C LEU A 83 5.53 -8.33 -10.87
N THR A 84 4.77 -8.30 -9.78
CA THR A 84 4.77 -9.39 -8.82
C THR A 84 4.04 -10.57 -9.47
N PRO A 85 4.69 -11.74 -9.61
CA PRO A 85 4.01 -12.90 -10.16
C PRO A 85 2.83 -13.22 -9.25
N TYR A 86 1.67 -13.49 -9.86
CA TYR A 86 0.47 -13.90 -9.14
C TYR A 86 0.66 -15.32 -8.62
N VAL A 87 1.41 -15.44 -7.53
CA VAL A 87 1.67 -16.69 -6.81
C VAL A 87 0.73 -16.75 -5.62
N LEU A 88 -0.02 -17.85 -5.51
CA LEU A 88 -0.89 -18.06 -4.36
C LEU A 88 -0.04 -18.44 -3.15
N ALA A 89 -0.35 -17.93 -1.96
CA ALA A 89 0.37 -18.29 -0.74
C ALA A 89 0.18 -19.79 -0.40
N SER A 90 -0.96 -20.36 -0.78
CA SER A 90 -1.26 -21.79 -0.69
C SER A 90 -0.62 -22.64 -1.80
N GLU A 91 0.02 -22.05 -2.80
CA GLU A 91 0.61 -22.79 -3.91
C GLU A 91 1.73 -23.73 -3.42
N GLY A 92 1.59 -25.01 -3.74
CA GLY A 92 2.48 -26.09 -3.27
C GLY A 92 2.36 -26.41 -1.78
N ALA A 93 1.51 -25.73 -1.01
CA ALA A 93 1.26 -26.07 0.38
C ALA A 93 0.27 -27.25 0.48
N GLN A 94 0.52 -28.15 1.43
CA GLN A 94 -0.43 -29.20 1.82
C GLN A 94 -0.81 -29.02 3.29
N PRO A 95 -1.76 -28.12 3.60
CA PRO A 95 -2.16 -27.87 4.97
C PRO A 95 -2.83 -29.12 5.56
N ARG A 96 -2.37 -29.57 6.73
CA ARG A 96 -2.99 -30.69 7.46
C ARG A 96 -4.26 -30.27 8.19
N ASP A 97 -4.29 -29.03 8.68
CA ASP A 97 -5.44 -28.48 9.40
C ASP A 97 -6.63 -28.27 8.44
N PRO A 98 -7.84 -28.78 8.75
CA PRO A 98 -9.02 -28.60 7.93
C PRO A 98 -9.32 -27.12 7.64
N LEU A 99 -9.15 -26.22 8.61
CA LEU A 99 -9.39 -24.79 8.41
C LEU A 99 -8.41 -24.22 7.38
N ALA A 100 -7.12 -24.52 7.52
CA ALA A 100 -6.10 -24.07 6.56
C ALA A 100 -6.35 -24.63 5.15
N ARG A 101 -6.81 -25.88 5.03
CA ARG A 101 -7.18 -26.47 3.74
C ARG A 101 -8.36 -25.74 3.09
N GLU A 102 -9.40 -25.44 3.86
CA GLU A 102 -10.57 -24.71 3.37
C GLU A 102 -10.21 -23.28 2.94
N LEU A 103 -9.35 -22.60 3.69
CA LEU A 103 -8.88 -21.26 3.34
C LEU A 103 -7.99 -21.28 2.09
N ALA A 104 -7.10 -22.27 1.94
CA ALA A 104 -6.29 -22.44 0.75
C ALA A 104 -7.14 -22.58 -0.51
N MET A 105 -8.20 -23.40 -0.48
CA MET A 105 -9.12 -23.56 -1.61
C MET A 105 -9.87 -22.27 -1.97
N ARG A 106 -10.09 -21.38 -0.99
CA ARG A 106 -10.80 -20.10 -1.17
C ARG A 106 -9.89 -18.94 -1.56
N GLU A 107 -8.56 -19.09 -1.45
CA GLU A 107 -7.60 -18.00 -1.65
C GLU A 107 -7.76 -17.35 -3.03
N ARG A 108 -7.73 -18.16 -4.09
CA ARG A 108 -7.80 -17.66 -5.48
C ARG A 108 -9.08 -16.87 -5.74
N SER A 109 -10.23 -17.45 -5.37
CA SER A 109 -11.53 -16.81 -5.58
C SER A 109 -11.70 -15.52 -4.76
N ASN A 110 -11.11 -15.46 -3.56
CA ASN A 110 -11.09 -14.24 -2.74
C ASN A 110 -10.16 -13.16 -3.30
N ARG A 111 -8.96 -13.53 -3.80
CA ARG A 111 -8.05 -12.58 -4.44
C ARG A 111 -8.63 -11.96 -5.72
N ILE A 112 -9.37 -12.75 -6.50
CA ILE A 112 -10.03 -12.29 -7.73
C ILE A 112 -11.30 -11.48 -7.42
N GLY A 113 -11.95 -11.73 -6.27
CA GLY A 113 -13.21 -11.09 -5.88
C GLY A 113 -14.47 -11.85 -6.33
N ASN A 114 -14.32 -13.09 -6.80
CA ASN A 114 -15.45 -13.96 -7.15
C ASN A 114 -16.15 -14.54 -5.91
N LEU A 115 -15.39 -14.71 -4.83
CA LEU A 115 -15.88 -15.15 -3.53
C LEU A 115 -15.46 -14.11 -2.49
N GLN A 116 -16.31 -13.86 -1.52
CA GLN A 116 -15.94 -13.09 -0.35
C GLN A 116 -16.11 -13.95 0.89
N THR A 117 -15.13 -13.93 1.78
CA THR A 117 -15.09 -14.79 2.97
C THR A 117 -14.80 -13.93 4.20
N ILE A 118 -15.70 -14.00 5.19
CA ILE A 118 -15.47 -13.46 6.53
C ILE A 118 -15.11 -14.63 7.45
N ILE A 119 -14.00 -14.52 8.15
CA ILE A 119 -13.54 -15.52 9.12
C ILE A 119 -13.84 -14.99 10.51
N PHE A 120 -14.66 -15.72 11.26
CA PHE A 120 -14.83 -15.46 12.68
C PHE A 120 -13.88 -16.33 13.48
N VAL A 121 -13.09 -15.73 14.37
CA VAL A 121 -12.14 -16.44 15.22
C VAL A 121 -12.42 -16.08 16.67
N ARG A 122 -12.42 -17.10 17.54
CA ARG A 122 -12.38 -16.96 18.99
C ARG A 122 -11.14 -17.66 19.50
N HIS A 123 -10.35 -16.97 20.29
CA HIS A 123 -9.15 -17.50 20.90
C HIS A 123 -9.16 -17.24 22.40
N PHE A 124 -8.79 -18.25 23.19
CA PHE A 124 -8.64 -18.13 24.63
C PHE A 124 -7.16 -18.02 24.99
N THR A 125 -6.76 -16.93 25.64
CA THR A 125 -5.40 -16.77 26.14
C THR A 125 -5.10 -17.83 27.19
N LYS A 126 -3.81 -18.07 27.49
CA LYS A 126 -3.40 -18.98 28.57
C LYS A 126 -3.98 -18.60 29.94
N SER A 127 -4.29 -17.33 30.11
CA SER A 127 -4.94 -16.76 31.30
C SER A 127 -6.48 -16.87 31.30
N GLY A 128 -7.07 -17.51 30.28
CA GLY A 128 -8.51 -17.77 30.19
C GLY A 128 -9.33 -16.63 29.59
N PHE A 129 -8.71 -15.54 29.12
CA PHE A 129 -9.43 -14.43 28.53
C PHE A 129 -9.72 -14.69 27.06
N GLU A 130 -10.92 -14.33 26.63
CA GLU A 130 -11.29 -14.44 25.24
C GLU A 130 -10.79 -13.22 24.44
N ILE A 131 -10.28 -13.50 23.24
CA ILE A 131 -10.05 -12.54 22.16
C ILE A 131 -10.82 -13.07 20.96
N SER A 132 -11.74 -12.26 20.43
CA SER A 132 -12.55 -12.65 19.28
C SER A 132 -12.55 -11.58 18.20
N GLY A 133 -12.85 -11.96 16.96
CA GLY A 133 -12.88 -11.00 15.88
C GLY A 133 -13.39 -11.55 14.56
N TYR A 134 -13.78 -10.62 13.69
CA TYR A 134 -14.18 -10.87 12.31
C TYR A 134 -13.07 -10.39 11.39
N ILE A 135 -12.62 -11.25 10.50
CA ILE A 135 -11.53 -11.01 9.56
C ILE A 135 -12.11 -11.02 8.16
N ASP A 136 -11.93 -9.92 7.41
CA ASP A 136 -12.12 -9.94 5.96
C ASP A 136 -10.91 -10.66 5.33
N TYR A 137 -11.15 -11.87 4.83
CA TYR A 137 -10.10 -12.72 4.30
C TYR A 137 -9.41 -12.11 3.09
N ALA A 138 -10.18 -11.53 2.16
CA ALA A 138 -9.65 -10.91 0.96
C ALA A 138 -8.81 -9.68 1.28
N HIS A 139 -9.24 -8.85 2.25
CA HIS A 139 -8.44 -7.73 2.73
C HIS A 139 -7.12 -8.20 3.37
N ARG A 140 -7.17 -9.26 4.18
CA ARG A 140 -5.98 -9.77 4.87
C ARG A 140 -4.98 -10.47 3.97
N LEU A 141 -5.44 -11.08 2.87
CA LEU A 141 -4.57 -11.64 1.81
C LEU A 141 -3.72 -10.58 1.09
N ILE A 142 -4.13 -9.31 1.14
CA ILE A 142 -3.41 -8.18 0.54
C ILE A 142 -2.44 -7.56 1.53
N THR A 143 -2.81 -7.50 2.81
CA THR A 143 -2.06 -6.74 3.83
C THR A 143 -1.06 -7.57 4.63
N GLU A 144 -1.18 -8.90 4.66
CA GLU A 144 -0.30 -9.81 5.39
C GLU A 144 0.18 -10.96 4.48
N ASP A 145 1.37 -11.49 4.73
CA ASP A 145 1.83 -12.73 4.08
C ASP A 145 1.17 -13.95 4.75
N TRP A 146 0.43 -14.72 3.96
CA TRP A 146 -0.28 -15.94 4.41
C TRP A 146 0.54 -17.22 4.24
N THR A 147 1.74 -17.14 3.65
CA THR A 147 2.63 -18.29 3.47
C THR A 147 2.89 -19.04 4.80
N PRO A 148 3.14 -18.37 5.94
CA PRO A 148 3.33 -19.05 7.23
C PRO A 148 2.09 -19.79 7.73
N PHE A 149 0.89 -19.31 7.40
CA PHE A 149 -0.37 -19.94 7.79
C PHE A 149 -0.54 -21.29 7.07
N PHE A 150 -0.26 -21.33 5.77
CA PHE A 150 -0.41 -22.55 4.97
C PHE A 150 0.76 -23.54 5.10
N ARG A 151 2.01 -23.05 5.28
CA ARG A 151 3.20 -23.91 5.28
C ARG A 151 3.70 -24.28 6.67
N ILE A 152 3.64 -23.36 7.62
CA ILE A 152 4.21 -23.53 8.98
C ILE A 152 3.09 -23.80 10.00
N ASN A 153 1.83 -23.88 9.55
CA ASN A 153 0.67 -24.10 10.40
C ASN A 153 0.56 -23.06 11.53
N LYS A 154 0.91 -21.80 11.22
CA LYS A 154 0.78 -20.67 12.15
C LYS A 154 -0.69 -20.54 12.54
N GLN A 155 -0.96 -20.35 13.83
CA GLN A 155 -2.33 -20.13 14.29
C GLN A 155 -2.87 -18.76 13.86
N LEU A 156 -4.12 -18.71 13.41
CA LEU A 156 -4.79 -17.47 13.04
C LEU A 156 -5.27 -16.72 14.30
N TRP A 157 -4.92 -15.44 14.39
CA TRP A 157 -5.30 -14.56 15.49
C TRP A 157 -6.03 -13.32 14.98
N PRO A 158 -7.10 -12.88 15.68
CA PRO A 158 -7.67 -11.56 15.47
C PRO A 158 -6.62 -10.48 15.70
N ALA A 159 -6.56 -9.53 14.78
CA ALA A 159 -5.72 -8.36 14.81
C ALA A 159 -6.58 -7.11 15.00
N ALA A 160 -6.02 -6.09 15.64
CA ALA A 160 -6.74 -4.85 15.91
C ALA A 160 -7.14 -4.04 14.65
N LYS A 161 -6.61 -4.41 13.48
CA LYS A 161 -6.90 -3.85 12.15
C LYS A 161 -7.97 -4.62 11.38
N ASP A 162 -8.42 -5.77 11.89
CA ASP A 162 -9.46 -6.57 11.23
C ASP A 162 -10.83 -5.88 11.31
N LEU A 163 -11.81 -6.42 10.57
CA LEU A 163 -13.17 -5.88 10.50
C LEU A 163 -13.79 -5.69 11.89
N GLY A 164 -13.60 -6.67 12.78
CA GLY A 164 -13.99 -6.58 14.18
C GLY A 164 -12.93 -7.19 15.08
N TYR A 165 -12.63 -6.53 16.19
CA TYR A 165 -11.71 -7.01 17.21
C TYR A 165 -12.28 -6.75 18.61
N PHE A 166 -12.32 -7.79 19.42
CA PHE A 166 -12.86 -7.77 20.78
C PHE A 166 -11.86 -8.41 21.73
N HIS A 167 -11.38 -7.65 22.70
CA HIS A 167 -10.58 -8.14 23.81
C HIS A 167 -11.40 -8.09 25.10
N TRP A 168 -11.99 -9.23 25.47
CA TRP A 168 -13.02 -9.30 26.51
C TRP A 168 -12.54 -8.87 27.91
N ARG A 169 -11.26 -9.13 28.26
CA ARG A 169 -10.69 -8.67 29.55
C ARG A 169 -10.63 -7.16 29.70
N HIS A 170 -10.20 -6.45 28.66
CA HIS A 170 -9.97 -5.01 28.69
C HIS A 170 -11.21 -4.24 28.19
N GLY A 171 -12.28 -4.94 27.80
CA GLY A 171 -13.45 -4.34 27.17
C GLY A 171 -13.11 -3.60 25.86
N THR A 172 -11.97 -3.92 25.23
CA THR A 172 -11.53 -3.20 24.03
C THR A 172 -12.29 -3.74 22.82
N VAL A 173 -13.07 -2.87 22.19
CA VAL A 173 -13.80 -3.18 20.96
C VAL A 173 -13.29 -2.26 19.86
N ARG A 174 -13.01 -2.83 18.69
CA ARG A 174 -12.67 -2.07 17.49
C ARG A 174 -13.51 -2.60 16.33
N SER A 175 -14.14 -1.68 15.61
CA SER A 175 -14.77 -1.92 14.32
C SER A 175 -14.04 -1.09 13.28
N ASN A 176 -13.49 -1.76 12.26
CA ASN A 176 -12.78 -1.08 11.18
C ASN A 176 -13.57 -1.22 9.88
N ILE A 177 -13.23 -0.37 8.92
CA ILE A 177 -13.71 -0.51 7.53
C ILE A 177 -12.60 -1.21 6.75
N THR A 178 -12.98 -2.23 6.01
CA THR A 178 -12.08 -2.97 5.11
C THR A 178 -12.40 -2.61 3.67
N ARG A 179 -11.59 -3.07 2.73
CA ARG A 179 -11.82 -2.81 1.30
C ARG A 179 -13.20 -3.29 0.83
N ASN A 180 -13.69 -4.39 1.38
CA ASN A 180 -14.92 -5.03 0.91
C ASN A 180 -16.11 -4.78 1.85
N TYR A 181 -15.88 -4.46 3.12
CA TYR A 181 -16.94 -4.38 4.12
C TYR A 181 -16.87 -3.12 4.99
N LYS A 182 -18.05 -2.59 5.31
CA LYS A 182 -18.26 -1.49 6.27
C LYS A 182 -19.19 -1.98 7.38
N VAL A 183 -18.75 -1.80 8.63
CA VAL A 183 -19.60 -2.06 9.81
C VAL A 183 -20.60 -0.91 9.95
N GLN A 184 -21.89 -1.23 10.11
CA GLN A 184 -22.95 -0.27 10.40
C GLN A 184 -23.34 -0.36 11.89
N PRO A 185 -23.63 0.79 12.54
CA PRO A 185 -24.06 0.85 13.93
C PRO A 185 -25.51 0.37 14.14
#